data_AF-A0A542Z9R2-F1
#
_entry.id   AF-A0A542Z9R2-F1
#
_cell.length_a   1.000
_cell.length_b   1.000
_cell.length_c   1.000
_cell.angle_alpha   90.00
_cell.angle_beta   90.00
_cell.angle_gamma   90.00
#
_symmetry.space_group_name_H-M   'P 1'
#
loop_
_entity.id
_entity.type
_entity.pdbx_description
1 polymer ?
#
loop_
_entity_poly.entity_id
_entity_poly.type
_entity_poly.pdbx_seq_one_letter_code
_entity_poly.pdbx_strand_id
1 'polypeptide(L)'
;MSKPGVDGFSEVVQVLREWQHDGAPVPLHPGDLGWNWRFGAEATVAAVRAWSRDGQVLAAGMMDSPELIRLAIAPEAQHDEELAHQLVADLTRPERGVLPQGDVDVEARCGALFRELLLDAGWVAGEPWTPLQRDLAQPVEDCGLRVEVTGPEQAHARAAVQRAAFERSTFTEERWHTMASGSLYADARCLVAYDDQDTAVAAVTVWSAGPGRPGLLEPMGVHPDHRGHGYGTAITVAAAAALRELGSSSATVCTPSANAGAVATYASAGFQQLPAVPDLHRSA
;
A
#
# COMPACT_ATOMS: atom_id res chain seq x y z
N MET A 1 9.68 20.58 4.98
CA MET A 1 9.85 19.12 4.85
C MET A 1 10.94 18.66 5.80
N SER A 2 10.71 17.57 6.53
CA SER A 2 11.70 16.92 7.39
C SER A 2 11.74 15.41 7.12
N LYS A 3 12.86 14.79 7.47
CA LYS A 3 12.94 13.33 7.67
C LYS A 3 12.66 13.09 9.14
N PRO A 4 11.55 12.42 9.51
CA PRO A 4 11.23 12.22 10.90
C PRO A 4 12.33 11.37 11.57
N GLY A 5 12.68 11.70 12.81
CA GLY A 5 13.35 10.74 13.70
C GLY A 5 12.37 9.65 14.16
N VAL A 6 12.80 8.78 15.07
CA VAL A 6 11.97 7.66 15.57
C VAL A 6 10.64 8.14 16.17
N ASP A 7 10.65 9.22 16.95
CA ASP A 7 9.43 9.76 17.57
C ASP A 7 8.48 10.34 16.51
N GLY A 8 9.02 11.08 15.53
CA GLY A 8 8.24 11.63 14.42
C GLY A 8 7.68 10.55 13.50
N PHE A 9 8.31 9.37 13.41
CA PHE A 9 7.78 8.25 12.63
C PHE A 9 6.48 7.71 13.24
N SER A 10 6.42 7.62 14.57
CA SER A 10 5.21 7.17 15.28
C SER A 10 4.05 8.15 15.08
N GLU A 11 4.35 9.45 15.09
CA GLU A 11 3.38 10.50 14.76
C GLU A 11 2.88 10.38 13.31
N VAL A 12 3.78 10.18 12.33
CA VAL A 12 3.41 9.96 10.93
C VAL A 12 2.50 8.73 10.77
N VAL A 13 2.83 7.62 11.42
CA VAL A 13 1.97 6.42 11.43
C VAL A 13 0.58 6.74 11.97
N GLN A 14 0.50 7.49 13.06
CA GLN A 14 -0.79 7.84 13.68
C GLN A 14 -1.64 8.69 12.74
N VAL A 15 -1.10 9.77 12.17
CA VAL A 15 -1.87 10.63 11.27
C VAL A 15 -2.26 9.89 9.98
N LEU A 16 -1.39 9.02 9.46
CA LEU A 16 -1.72 8.18 8.29
C LEU A 16 -2.91 7.27 8.55
N ARG A 17 -3.03 6.73 9.78
CA ARG A 17 -4.22 5.97 10.19
C ARG A 17 -5.45 6.86 10.23
N GLU A 18 -5.34 8.05 10.81
CA GLU A 18 -6.46 8.99 10.94
C GLU A 18 -7.00 9.50 9.60
N TRP A 19 -6.14 9.62 8.59
CA TRP A 19 -6.54 10.02 7.24
C TRP A 19 -7.20 8.91 6.41
N GLN A 20 -7.28 7.67 6.93
CA GLN A 20 -8.02 6.59 6.26
C GLN A 20 -9.51 6.71 6.54
N HIS A 21 -10.29 6.87 5.47
CA HIS A 21 -11.74 7.04 5.49
C HIS A 21 -12.35 6.45 4.21
N ASP A 22 -13.53 5.83 4.34
CA ASP A 22 -14.24 5.26 3.20
C ASP A 22 -14.66 6.33 2.19
N GLY A 23 -14.63 6.00 0.91
CA GLY A 23 -15.05 6.88 -0.18
C GLY A 23 -14.01 7.92 -0.62
N ALA A 24 -12.85 7.98 0.05
CA ALA A 24 -11.74 8.82 -0.38
C ALA A 24 -10.76 8.07 -1.27
N PRO A 25 -9.93 8.80 -2.05
CA PRO A 25 -8.83 8.19 -2.79
C PRO A 25 -7.91 7.43 -1.85
N VAL A 26 -7.46 6.24 -2.24
CA VAL A 26 -6.53 5.39 -1.47
C VAL A 26 -5.18 6.13 -1.39
N PRO A 27 -4.81 6.74 -0.25
CA PRO A 27 -3.56 7.46 -0.13
C PRO A 27 -2.45 6.48 0.33
N LEU A 28 -1.24 6.99 0.57
CA LEU A 28 -0.25 6.25 1.37
C LEU A 28 -0.90 5.70 2.65
N HIS A 29 -0.84 4.39 2.84
CA HIS A 29 -1.48 3.68 3.95
C HIS A 29 -0.41 3.30 5.00
N PRO A 30 -0.73 3.25 6.31
CA PRO A 30 0.22 2.79 7.33
C PRO A 30 0.77 1.36 7.07
N GLY A 31 0.02 0.56 6.32
CA GLY A 31 0.45 -0.76 5.83
C GLY A 31 1.62 -0.72 4.85
N ASP A 32 1.78 0.34 4.06
CA ASP A 32 2.97 0.54 3.21
C ASP A 32 4.24 0.65 4.05
N LEU A 33 4.17 1.43 5.15
CA LEU A 33 5.27 1.54 6.12
C LEU A 33 5.51 0.20 6.82
N GLY A 34 4.44 -0.53 7.13
CA GLY A 34 4.51 -1.88 7.71
C GLY A 34 5.20 -2.87 6.79
N TRP A 35 4.88 -2.84 5.50
CA TRP A 35 5.54 -3.64 4.47
C TRP A 35 7.01 -3.24 4.31
N ASN A 36 7.32 -1.94 4.29
CA ASN A 36 8.70 -1.43 4.20
C ASN A 36 9.58 -1.87 5.38
N TRP A 37 8.99 -2.08 6.56
CA TRP A 37 9.65 -2.60 7.77
C TRP A 37 10.43 -3.89 7.57
N ARG A 38 10.14 -4.65 6.51
CA ARG A 38 10.94 -5.82 6.08
C ARG A 38 12.43 -5.51 5.84
N PHE A 39 12.79 -4.24 5.61
CA PHE A 39 14.17 -3.78 5.47
C PHE A 39 14.80 -3.29 6.79
N GLY A 40 14.04 -3.33 7.88
CA GLY A 40 14.45 -2.85 9.19
C GLY A 40 13.95 -1.44 9.52
N ALA A 41 13.96 -1.12 10.81
CA ALA A 41 13.44 0.14 11.35
C ALA A 41 14.15 1.37 10.77
N GLU A 42 15.50 1.37 10.75
CA GLU A 42 16.29 2.50 10.28
C GLU A 42 16.01 2.83 8.80
N ALA A 43 15.99 1.81 7.94
CA ALA A 43 15.68 1.97 6.53
C ALA A 43 14.26 2.52 6.31
N THR A 44 13.29 2.02 7.08
CA THR A 44 11.89 2.45 6.98
C THR A 44 11.72 3.91 7.40
N VAL A 45 12.30 4.29 8.53
CA VAL A 45 12.27 5.69 9.01
C VAL A 45 12.95 6.62 8.00
N ALA A 46 14.09 6.20 7.42
CA ALA A 46 14.82 6.98 6.41
C ALA A 46 14.05 7.15 5.09
N ALA A 47 13.12 6.25 4.77
CA ALA A 47 12.26 6.32 3.59
C ALA A 47 11.13 7.36 3.74
N VAL A 48 10.81 7.79 4.96
CA VAL A 48 9.67 8.71 5.20
C VAL A 48 10.06 10.18 5.03
N ARG A 49 9.12 10.97 4.52
CA ARG A 49 9.14 12.44 4.47
C ARG A 49 7.88 12.97 5.14
N ALA A 50 8.01 14.04 5.91
CA ALA A 50 6.88 14.72 6.53
C ALA A 50 6.89 16.22 6.18
N TRP A 51 5.71 16.77 5.89
CA TRP A 51 5.49 18.20 5.74
C TRP A 51 4.59 18.64 6.89
N SER A 52 5.11 19.53 7.72
CA SER A 52 4.43 19.99 8.92
C SER A 52 4.44 21.51 8.99
N ARG A 53 3.38 22.08 9.56
CA ARG A 53 3.26 23.50 9.92
C ARG A 53 2.76 23.58 11.35
N ASP A 54 3.38 24.42 12.17
CA ASP A 54 3.04 24.61 13.59
C ASP A 54 2.97 23.32 14.42
N GLY A 55 3.85 22.36 14.11
CA GLY A 55 3.93 21.06 14.79
C GLY A 55 2.88 20.04 14.36
N GLN A 56 2.00 20.37 13.41
CA GLN A 56 1.04 19.43 12.84
C GLN A 56 1.53 18.89 11.50
N VAL A 57 1.53 17.57 11.32
CA VAL A 57 1.77 16.93 10.01
C VAL A 57 0.59 17.18 9.07
N LEU A 58 0.86 17.76 7.90
CA LEU A 58 -0.15 18.07 6.87
C LEU A 58 -0.03 17.16 5.64
N ALA A 59 1.16 16.62 5.38
CA ALA A 59 1.37 15.59 4.37
C ALA A 59 2.50 14.63 4.80
N ALA A 60 2.41 13.40 4.32
CA ALA A 60 3.41 12.36 4.54
C ALA A 60 3.74 11.67 3.22
N GLY A 61 5.00 11.27 3.08
CA GLY A 61 5.47 10.54 1.92
C GLY A 61 6.39 9.38 2.29
N MET A 62 6.37 8.31 1.51
CA MET A 62 7.30 7.20 1.63
C MET A 62 7.98 6.95 0.28
N MET A 63 9.32 6.91 0.29
CA MET A 63 10.10 6.40 -0.83
C MET A 63 9.90 4.90 -0.95
N ASP A 64 9.11 4.45 -1.93
CA ASP A 64 8.86 3.03 -2.21
C ASP A 64 10.01 2.41 -3.03
N SER A 65 10.60 3.23 -3.92
CA SER A 65 11.90 3.01 -4.55
C SER A 65 12.70 4.32 -4.56
N PRO A 66 13.96 4.33 -5.03
CA PRO A 66 14.70 5.59 -5.23
C PRO A 66 14.00 6.58 -6.18
N GLU A 67 13.14 6.08 -7.08
CA GLU A 67 12.46 6.85 -8.13
C GLU A 67 10.96 7.07 -7.88
N LEU A 68 10.34 6.36 -6.94
CA LEU A 68 8.90 6.45 -6.63
C LEU A 68 8.65 6.89 -5.19
N ILE A 69 7.89 7.97 -5.03
CA ILE A 69 7.32 8.38 -3.74
C ILE A 69 5.80 8.22 -3.72
N ARG A 70 5.29 7.61 -2.66
CA ARG A 70 3.86 7.52 -2.35
C ARG A 70 3.47 8.61 -1.37
N LEU A 71 2.35 9.31 -1.60
CA LEU A 71 1.94 10.46 -0.79
C LEU A 71 0.55 10.31 -0.17
N ALA A 72 0.40 10.92 1.00
CA ALA A 72 -0.87 11.25 1.63
C ALA A 72 -0.87 12.72 2.06
N ILE A 73 -2.01 13.39 1.90
CA ILE A 73 -2.26 14.76 2.37
C ILE A 73 -3.44 14.69 3.32
N ALA A 74 -3.36 15.38 4.46
CA ALA A 74 -4.45 15.48 5.42
C ALA A 74 -5.74 15.93 4.69
N PRO A 75 -6.90 15.32 4.96
CA PRO A 75 -8.16 15.67 4.29
C PRO A 75 -8.47 17.18 4.31
N GLU A 76 -8.18 17.84 5.42
CA GLU A 76 -8.42 19.27 5.64
C GLU A 76 -7.39 20.16 4.90
N ALA A 77 -6.23 19.61 4.54
CA ALA A 77 -5.14 20.32 3.88
C ALA A 77 -5.10 20.08 2.35
N GLN A 78 -6.04 19.32 1.78
CA GLN A 78 -6.04 19.00 0.34
C GLN A 78 -6.21 20.22 -0.58
N HIS A 79 -6.73 21.33 -0.04
CA HIS A 79 -6.92 22.60 -0.74
C HIS A 79 -5.99 23.72 -0.22
N ASP A 80 -5.01 23.37 0.62
CA ASP A 80 -4.04 24.35 1.14
C ASP A 80 -3.03 24.69 0.04
N GLU A 81 -3.11 25.91 -0.49
CA GLU A 81 -2.24 26.41 -1.56
C GLU A 81 -0.76 26.44 -1.15
N GLU A 82 -0.45 26.88 0.07
CA GLU A 82 0.92 26.99 0.54
C GLU A 82 1.57 25.60 0.61
N LEU A 83 0.85 24.63 1.17
CA LEU A 83 1.29 23.24 1.23
C LEU A 83 1.46 22.66 -0.17
N ALA A 84 0.50 22.86 -1.08
CA ALA A 84 0.55 22.32 -2.43
C ALA A 84 1.76 22.88 -3.21
N HIS A 85 2.01 24.18 -3.14
CA HIS A 85 3.20 24.81 -3.73
C HIS A 85 4.50 24.29 -3.12
N GLN A 86 4.54 24.07 -1.80
CA GLN A 86 5.70 23.51 -1.12
C GLN A 86 5.98 22.07 -1.56
N LEU A 87 4.94 21.22 -1.65
CA LEU A 87 5.05 19.84 -2.14
C LEU A 87 5.58 19.80 -3.57
N VAL A 88 5.00 20.61 -4.47
CA VAL A 88 5.45 20.69 -5.88
C VAL A 88 6.90 21.12 -5.96
N ALA A 89 7.31 22.13 -5.18
CA ALA A 89 8.69 22.59 -5.16
C ALA A 89 9.65 21.50 -4.65
N ASP A 90 9.29 20.79 -3.59
CA ASP A 90 10.12 19.75 -2.98
C ASP A 90 10.27 18.50 -3.87
N LEU A 91 9.25 18.17 -4.67
CA LEU A 91 9.27 17.01 -5.58
C LEU A 91 9.89 17.33 -6.93
N THR A 92 9.64 18.54 -7.47
CA THR A 92 10.06 18.91 -8.83
C THR A 92 11.54 19.27 -8.89
N ARG A 93 12.11 19.81 -7.80
CA ARG A 93 13.48 20.34 -7.76
C ARG A 93 14.44 19.35 -7.10
N PRO A 94 15.35 18.68 -7.85
CA PRO A 94 16.25 17.67 -7.30
C PRO A 94 17.10 18.16 -6.12
N GLU A 95 17.46 19.45 -6.08
CA GLU A 95 18.22 20.06 -5.00
C GLU A 95 17.49 20.06 -3.65
N ARG A 96 16.17 19.81 -3.64
CA ARG A 96 15.36 19.62 -2.42
C ARG A 96 15.53 18.24 -1.80
N GLY A 97 16.13 17.28 -2.52
CA GLY A 97 16.56 15.99 -1.97
C GLY A 97 15.44 15.00 -1.65
N VAL A 98 14.23 15.19 -2.22
CA VAL A 98 13.14 14.20 -2.13
C VAL A 98 13.25 13.18 -3.25
N LEU A 99 13.13 13.65 -4.50
CA LEU A 99 13.30 12.83 -5.70
C LEU A 99 14.60 13.23 -6.43
N PRO A 100 15.34 12.28 -7.02
CA PRO A 100 16.55 12.56 -7.78
C PRO A 100 16.24 13.33 -9.06
N GLN A 101 17.26 13.72 -9.82
CA GLN A 101 17.06 14.11 -11.23
C GLN A 101 16.79 12.85 -12.08
N GLY A 102 16.01 12.99 -13.15
CA GLY A 102 15.68 11.89 -14.06
C GLY A 102 14.23 11.47 -13.96
N ASP A 103 13.98 10.29 -14.54
CA ASP A 103 12.70 9.60 -14.57
C ASP A 103 12.26 9.22 -13.16
N VAL A 104 11.22 9.88 -12.67
CA VAL A 104 10.68 9.69 -11.32
C VAL A 104 9.16 9.73 -11.35
N ASP A 105 8.54 9.05 -10.38
CA ASP A 105 7.11 8.92 -10.26
C ASP A 105 6.62 9.38 -8.87
N VAL A 106 5.42 9.94 -8.85
CA VAL A 106 4.70 10.29 -7.64
C VAL A 106 3.33 9.63 -7.68
N GLU A 107 3.06 8.77 -6.69
CA GLU A 107 1.71 8.31 -6.40
C GLU A 107 0.99 9.40 -5.58
N ALA A 108 0.31 10.30 -6.29
CA ALA A 108 -0.45 11.41 -5.73
C ALA A 108 -1.96 11.17 -5.91
N ARG A 109 -2.57 10.25 -5.16
CA ARG A 109 -4.01 9.92 -5.32
C ARG A 109 -4.95 10.98 -4.72
N CYS A 110 -4.46 11.81 -3.81
CA CYS A 110 -5.21 12.86 -3.13
C CYS A 110 -4.67 14.26 -3.48
N GLY A 111 -5.45 15.31 -3.16
CA GLY A 111 -5.08 16.70 -3.38
C GLY A 111 -5.18 17.13 -4.86
N ALA A 112 -6.39 17.45 -5.32
CA ALA A 112 -6.64 17.87 -6.70
C ALA A 112 -5.78 19.09 -7.10
N LEU A 113 -5.69 20.09 -6.22
CA LEU A 113 -4.82 21.26 -6.41
C LEU A 113 -3.35 20.88 -6.56
N PHE A 114 -2.85 20.01 -5.68
CA PHE A 114 -1.47 19.53 -5.75
C PHE A 114 -1.17 18.82 -7.08
N ARG A 115 -2.09 17.97 -7.56
CA ARG A 115 -1.96 17.30 -8.85
C ARG A 115 -1.98 18.28 -10.02
N GLU A 116 -2.86 19.27 -10.00
CA GLU A 116 -2.93 20.34 -11.02
C GLU A 116 -1.60 21.11 -11.09
N LEU A 117 -1.07 21.52 -9.94
CA LEU A 117 0.20 22.24 -9.88
C LEU A 117 1.41 21.39 -10.31
N LEU A 118 1.40 20.07 -10.10
CA LEU A 118 2.43 19.18 -10.65
C LEU A 118 2.38 19.15 -12.18
N LEU A 119 1.17 19.05 -12.78
CA LEU A 119 1.00 19.09 -14.23
C LEU A 119 1.48 20.43 -14.81
N ASP A 120 1.15 21.55 -14.16
CA ASP A 120 1.64 22.88 -14.55
C ASP A 120 3.16 23.02 -14.42
N ALA A 121 3.78 22.27 -13.49
CA ALA A 121 5.22 22.18 -13.32
C ALA A 121 5.91 21.23 -14.33
N GLY A 122 5.18 20.68 -15.30
CA GLY A 122 5.71 19.86 -16.38
C GLY A 122 5.73 18.36 -16.10
N TRP A 123 5.09 17.91 -15.01
CA TRP A 123 4.81 16.48 -14.82
C TRP A 123 3.74 16.02 -15.81
N VAL A 124 3.78 14.75 -16.18
CA VAL A 124 2.82 14.14 -17.11
C VAL A 124 2.12 12.95 -16.45
N ALA A 125 0.98 12.54 -16.98
CA ALA A 125 0.34 11.30 -16.55
C ALA A 125 1.24 10.10 -16.89
N GLY A 126 1.60 9.34 -15.86
CA GLY A 126 2.36 8.08 -15.97
C GLY A 126 1.43 6.87 -16.10
N GLU A 127 1.86 5.75 -15.53
CA GLU A 127 1.07 4.51 -15.55
C GLU A 127 -0.28 4.71 -14.81
N PRO A 128 -1.42 4.34 -15.43
CA PRO A 128 -2.70 4.33 -14.76
C PRO A 128 -2.81 3.14 -13.80
N TRP A 129 -3.37 3.40 -12.63
CA TRP A 129 -3.69 2.39 -11.62
C TRP A 129 -5.19 2.34 -11.37
N THR A 130 -5.70 1.14 -11.11
CA THR A 130 -7.10 0.90 -10.77
C THR A 130 -7.21 0.62 -9.26
N PRO A 131 -7.74 1.57 -8.47
CA PRO A 131 -8.12 1.30 -7.09
C PRO A 131 -9.36 0.40 -7.07
N LEU A 132 -9.40 -0.53 -6.13
CA LEU A 132 -10.55 -1.38 -5.88
C LEU A 132 -10.90 -1.40 -4.40
N GLN A 133 -12.20 -1.44 -4.11
CA GLN A 133 -12.71 -1.43 -2.74
C GLN A 133 -13.83 -2.45 -2.55
N ARG A 134 -13.88 -3.09 -1.38
CA ARG A 134 -14.98 -3.94 -0.94
C ARG A 134 -15.47 -3.49 0.43
N ASP A 135 -16.75 -3.17 0.54
CA ASP A 135 -17.42 -2.90 1.82
C ASP A 135 -17.41 -4.16 2.71
N LEU A 136 -17.14 -4.00 4.01
CA LEU A 136 -17.06 -5.09 5.00
C LEU A 136 -18.14 -5.00 6.08
N ALA A 137 -19.19 -4.19 5.87
CA ALA A 137 -20.29 -4.10 6.82
C ALA A 137 -21.05 -5.43 6.94
N GLN A 138 -21.15 -6.15 5.83
CA GLN A 138 -21.72 -7.50 5.78
C GLN A 138 -20.65 -8.58 6.01
N PRO A 139 -21.03 -9.77 6.52
CA PRO A 139 -20.12 -10.92 6.58
C PRO A 139 -19.55 -11.25 5.19
N VAL A 140 -18.27 -11.64 5.17
CA VAL A 140 -17.58 -12.12 3.97
C VAL A 140 -17.84 -13.62 3.83
N GLU A 141 -18.10 -14.07 2.61
CA GLU A 141 -18.31 -15.48 2.27
C GLU A 141 -17.08 -16.36 2.53
N ASP A 142 -17.33 -17.66 2.67
CA ASP A 142 -16.23 -18.64 2.70
C ASP A 142 -15.51 -18.67 1.35
N CYS A 143 -14.18 -18.60 1.41
CA CYS A 143 -13.32 -18.63 0.23
C CYS A 143 -13.16 -20.03 -0.38
N GLY A 144 -13.54 -21.09 0.34
CA GLY A 144 -13.49 -22.47 -0.13
C GLY A 144 -12.08 -23.06 -0.23
N LEU A 145 -11.07 -22.42 0.38
CA LEU A 145 -9.69 -22.92 0.49
C LEU A 145 -9.24 -23.01 1.94
N ARG A 146 -8.26 -23.87 2.19
CA ARG A 146 -7.50 -23.83 3.44
C ARG A 146 -6.59 -22.61 3.40
N VAL A 147 -6.87 -21.62 4.25
CA VAL A 147 -6.06 -20.41 4.39
C VAL A 147 -5.57 -20.31 5.82
N GLU A 148 -4.27 -20.07 5.99
CA GLU A 148 -3.65 -19.94 7.31
C GLU A 148 -2.96 -18.60 7.48
N VAL A 149 -3.06 -18.06 8.70
CA VAL A 149 -2.20 -16.96 9.13
C VAL A 149 -0.78 -17.50 9.28
N THR A 150 0.16 -16.88 8.58
CA THR A 150 1.57 -17.23 8.65
C THR A 150 2.11 -16.97 10.06
N GLY A 151 2.53 -18.04 10.75
CA GLY A 151 3.39 -17.97 11.92
C GLY A 151 4.87 -18.13 11.57
N PRO A 152 5.77 -18.05 12.57
CA PRO A 152 7.21 -18.25 12.37
C PRO A 152 7.57 -19.52 11.60
N GLU A 153 6.88 -20.63 11.87
CA GLU A 153 7.14 -21.92 11.24
C GLU A 153 6.74 -21.97 9.75
N GLN A 154 5.78 -21.14 9.33
CA GLN A 154 5.26 -21.08 7.96
C GLN A 154 5.88 -19.93 7.13
N ALA A 155 6.81 -19.16 7.71
CA ALA A 155 7.44 -18.01 7.06
C ALA A 155 8.14 -18.37 5.75
N HIS A 156 8.76 -19.55 5.68
CA HIS A 156 9.38 -20.08 4.47
C HIS A 156 8.38 -20.25 3.30
N ALA A 157 7.17 -20.76 3.57
CA ALA A 157 6.12 -20.96 2.57
C ALA A 157 5.59 -19.62 2.06
N ARG A 158 5.29 -18.68 2.97
CA ARG A 158 4.87 -17.31 2.62
C ARG A 158 5.92 -16.61 1.75
N ALA A 159 7.20 -16.77 2.08
CA ALA A 159 8.30 -16.17 1.32
C ALA A 159 8.50 -16.82 -0.04
N ALA A 160 8.35 -18.14 -0.15
CA ALA A 160 8.43 -18.87 -1.42
C ALA A 160 7.35 -18.40 -2.40
N VAL A 161 6.08 -18.33 -1.97
CA VAL A 161 4.99 -17.84 -2.83
C VAL A 161 5.20 -16.38 -3.25
N GLN A 162 5.65 -15.50 -2.34
CA GLN A 162 5.97 -14.10 -2.70
C GLN A 162 7.01 -14.01 -3.81
N ARG A 163 8.11 -14.78 -3.68
CA ARG A 163 9.20 -14.75 -4.67
C ARG A 163 8.75 -15.30 -6.01
N ALA A 164 7.94 -16.35 -6.00
CA ALA A 164 7.43 -16.95 -7.23
C ALA A 164 6.38 -16.06 -7.93
N ALA A 165 5.50 -15.42 -7.16
CA ALA A 165 4.41 -14.60 -7.71
C ALA A 165 4.91 -13.28 -8.32
N PHE A 166 6.01 -12.73 -7.82
CA PHE A 166 6.56 -11.43 -8.20
C PHE A 166 8.02 -11.56 -8.64
N GLU A 167 8.28 -11.48 -9.95
CA GLU A 167 9.59 -11.74 -10.57
C GLU A 167 10.77 -11.00 -9.91
N ARG A 168 10.57 -9.73 -9.52
CA ARG A 168 11.61 -8.88 -8.89
C ARG A 168 11.57 -8.90 -7.36
N SER A 169 10.79 -9.79 -6.74
CA SER A 169 10.67 -9.84 -5.29
C SER A 169 11.96 -10.28 -4.62
N THR A 170 12.39 -9.47 -3.66
CA THR A 170 13.53 -9.76 -2.79
C THR A 170 13.08 -10.29 -1.42
N PHE A 171 11.82 -10.72 -1.28
CA PHE A 171 11.25 -11.14 0.00
C PHE A 171 11.80 -12.50 0.46
N THR A 172 12.22 -12.58 1.71
CA THR A 172 12.81 -13.77 2.34
C THR A 172 12.11 -14.09 3.64
N GLU A 173 12.37 -15.28 4.19
CA GLU A 173 11.93 -15.66 5.53
C GLU A 173 12.47 -14.70 6.60
N GLU A 174 13.76 -14.34 6.52
CA GLU A 174 14.37 -13.33 7.39
C GLU A 174 13.62 -12.00 7.33
N ARG A 175 13.30 -11.52 6.12
CA ARG A 175 12.55 -10.27 5.93
C ARG A 175 11.12 -10.37 6.45
N TRP A 176 10.50 -11.55 6.37
CA TRP A 176 9.23 -11.79 7.02
C TRP A 176 9.36 -11.65 8.54
N HIS A 177 10.39 -12.24 9.16
CA HIS A 177 10.62 -12.10 10.61
C HIS A 177 10.87 -10.64 11.02
N THR A 178 11.71 -9.92 10.29
CA THR A 178 11.96 -8.48 10.54
C THR A 178 10.66 -7.70 10.47
N MET A 179 9.88 -7.87 9.40
CA MET A 179 8.59 -7.22 9.22
C MET A 179 7.61 -7.58 10.35
N ALA A 180 7.49 -8.87 10.68
CA ALA A 180 6.56 -9.39 11.68
C ALA A 180 6.92 -8.98 13.12
N SER A 181 8.19 -8.63 13.38
CA SER A 181 8.61 -8.04 14.65
C SER A 181 8.32 -6.53 14.78
N GLY A 182 7.95 -5.86 13.69
CA GLY A 182 7.61 -4.44 13.68
C GLY A 182 6.27 -4.16 14.36
N SER A 183 6.15 -3.00 15.00
CA SER A 183 4.91 -2.62 15.71
C SER A 183 3.68 -2.55 14.80
N LEU A 184 3.87 -2.21 13.53
CA LEU A 184 2.80 -2.15 12.52
C LEU A 184 2.23 -3.53 12.18
N TYR A 185 2.96 -4.63 12.45
CA TYR A 185 2.46 -5.98 12.19
C TYR A 185 1.38 -6.42 13.20
N ALA A 186 1.26 -5.74 14.34
CA ALA A 186 0.18 -6.01 15.31
C ALA A 186 -1.21 -5.93 14.66
N ASP A 187 -1.38 -4.99 13.73
CA ASP A 187 -2.59 -4.75 12.96
C ASP A 187 -2.57 -5.39 11.57
N ALA A 188 -1.70 -6.38 11.34
CA ALA A 188 -1.51 -7.03 10.05
C ALA A 188 -1.61 -8.55 10.13
N ARG A 189 -1.93 -9.21 9.03
CA ARG A 189 -1.84 -10.67 8.90
C ARG A 189 -1.22 -11.04 7.56
N CYS A 190 -0.19 -11.87 7.56
CA CYS A 190 0.24 -12.60 6.38
C CYS A 190 -0.62 -13.87 6.25
N LEU A 191 -1.22 -14.11 5.10
CA LEU A 191 -2.02 -15.30 4.82
C LEU A 191 -1.36 -16.12 3.71
N VAL A 192 -1.46 -17.45 3.81
CA VAL A 192 -1.09 -18.41 2.76
C VAL A 192 -2.27 -19.32 2.50
N ALA A 193 -2.64 -19.48 1.23
CA ALA A 193 -3.64 -20.43 0.78
C ALA A 193 -2.98 -21.71 0.29
N TYR A 194 -3.60 -22.84 0.59
CA TYR A 194 -3.14 -24.17 0.23
C TYR A 194 -4.16 -24.89 -0.65
N ASP A 195 -3.68 -25.66 -1.63
CA ASP A 195 -4.52 -26.56 -2.44
C ASP A 195 -4.83 -27.88 -1.71
N ASP A 196 -5.54 -28.79 -2.40
CA ASP A 196 -5.94 -30.10 -1.86
C ASP A 196 -4.78 -31.07 -1.65
N GLN A 197 -3.59 -30.78 -2.19
CA GLN A 197 -2.35 -31.51 -1.93
C GLN A 197 -1.45 -30.82 -0.88
N ASP A 198 -1.97 -29.84 -0.15
CA ASP A 198 -1.26 -29.11 0.90
C ASP A 198 -0.10 -28.24 0.36
N THR A 199 -0.15 -27.88 -0.92
CA THR A 199 0.85 -27.00 -1.55
C THR A 199 0.47 -25.54 -1.37
N ALA A 200 1.41 -24.70 -0.96
CA ALA A 200 1.19 -23.26 -0.84
C ALA A 200 1.08 -22.61 -2.24
N VAL A 201 -0.11 -22.13 -2.59
CA VAL A 201 -0.43 -21.68 -3.96
C VAL A 201 -0.60 -20.17 -4.10
N ALA A 202 -1.02 -19.49 -3.03
CA ALA A 202 -1.21 -18.04 -3.04
C ALA A 202 -0.86 -17.43 -1.68
N ALA A 203 -0.49 -16.16 -1.69
CA ALA A 203 -0.15 -15.42 -0.48
C ALA A 203 -0.64 -13.97 -0.57
N VAL A 204 -1.05 -13.43 0.57
CA VAL A 204 -1.44 -12.03 0.72
C VAL A 204 -0.99 -11.50 2.07
N THR A 205 -0.75 -10.20 2.16
CA THR A 205 -0.64 -9.52 3.45
C THR A 205 -1.76 -8.51 3.56
N VAL A 206 -2.42 -8.48 4.71
CA VAL A 206 -3.44 -7.48 5.04
C VAL A 206 -2.95 -6.56 6.14
N TRP A 207 -3.35 -5.29 6.07
CA TRP A 207 -2.95 -4.23 6.99
C TRP A 207 -4.18 -3.41 7.39
N SER A 208 -4.46 -3.29 8.69
CA SER A 208 -5.53 -2.45 9.20
C SER A 208 -5.00 -1.07 9.61
N ALA A 209 -5.72 -0.01 9.23
CA ALA A 209 -5.51 1.34 9.76
C ALA A 209 -6.15 1.54 11.15
N GLY A 210 -6.87 0.55 11.65
CA GLY A 210 -7.59 0.56 12.91
C GLY A 210 -9.10 0.34 12.72
N PRO A 211 -9.85 0.15 13.82
CA PRO A 211 -11.28 -0.14 13.76
C PRO A 211 -12.08 0.94 13.02
N GLY A 212 -13.01 0.52 12.17
CA GLY A 212 -13.89 1.39 11.40
C GLY A 212 -13.22 2.15 10.26
N ARG A 213 -11.99 1.81 9.90
CA ARG A 213 -11.24 2.44 8.81
C ARG A 213 -10.97 1.45 7.67
N PRO A 214 -10.74 1.93 6.43
CA PRO A 214 -10.29 1.08 5.33
C PRO A 214 -9.01 0.33 5.70
N GLY A 215 -8.97 -0.95 5.38
CA GLY A 215 -7.77 -1.79 5.41
C GLY A 215 -7.21 -2.00 4.01
N LEU A 216 -5.93 -2.36 3.94
CA LEU A 216 -5.18 -2.59 2.71
C LEU A 216 -4.81 -4.07 2.58
N LEU A 217 -4.96 -4.67 1.41
CA LEU A 217 -4.49 -6.03 1.12
C LEU A 217 -3.40 -6.05 0.05
N GLU A 218 -2.15 -5.86 0.46
CA GLU A 218 -1.01 -6.01 -0.43
C GLU A 218 0.28 -6.37 0.32
N PRO A 219 1.22 -7.05 -0.37
CA PRO A 219 1.08 -7.62 -1.72
C PRO A 219 0.20 -8.88 -1.75
N MET A 220 -0.56 -9.09 -2.82
CA MET A 220 -1.32 -10.32 -3.11
C MET A 220 -0.78 -10.99 -4.37
N GLY A 221 -0.42 -12.27 -4.28
CA GLY A 221 0.14 -13.01 -5.42
C GLY A 221 -0.19 -14.48 -5.41
N VAL A 222 -0.32 -15.04 -6.62
CA VAL A 222 -0.50 -16.48 -6.87
C VAL A 222 0.76 -17.01 -7.53
N HIS A 223 1.23 -18.16 -7.06
CA HIS A 223 2.34 -18.88 -7.67
C HIS A 223 2.04 -19.13 -9.17
N PRO A 224 2.98 -18.83 -10.09
CA PRO A 224 2.73 -18.88 -11.53
C PRO A 224 2.18 -20.23 -12.02
N ASP A 225 2.73 -21.34 -11.53
CA ASP A 225 2.30 -22.70 -11.90
C ASP A 225 0.88 -23.07 -11.42
N HIS A 226 0.30 -22.28 -10.51
CA HIS A 226 -1.02 -22.52 -9.93
C HIS A 226 -2.06 -21.47 -10.37
N ARG A 227 -1.72 -20.57 -11.30
CA ARG A 227 -2.65 -19.57 -11.85
C ARG A 227 -3.78 -20.25 -12.65
N GLY A 228 -4.91 -19.56 -12.79
CA GLY A 228 -6.08 -20.05 -13.54
C GLY A 228 -7.04 -20.95 -12.75
N HIS A 229 -6.74 -21.25 -11.47
CA HIS A 229 -7.56 -22.12 -10.62
C HIS A 229 -8.48 -21.35 -9.64
N GLY A 230 -8.55 -20.02 -9.73
CA GLY A 230 -9.36 -19.19 -8.83
C GLY A 230 -8.71 -18.89 -7.46
N TYR A 231 -7.49 -19.37 -7.20
CA TYR A 231 -6.78 -19.16 -5.92
C TYR A 231 -6.55 -17.68 -5.57
N GLY A 232 -6.33 -16.82 -6.56
CA GLY A 232 -6.21 -15.37 -6.34
C GLY A 232 -7.52 -14.76 -5.83
N THR A 233 -8.65 -15.20 -6.36
CA THR A 233 -9.98 -14.77 -5.92
C THR A 233 -10.23 -15.24 -4.49
N ALA A 234 -10.02 -16.54 -4.22
CA ALA A 234 -10.25 -17.13 -2.92
C ALA A 234 -9.39 -16.48 -1.83
N ILE A 235 -8.09 -16.29 -2.05
CA ILE A 235 -7.24 -15.65 -1.04
C ILE A 235 -7.57 -14.17 -0.84
N THR A 236 -8.09 -13.49 -1.86
CA THR A 236 -8.59 -12.11 -1.72
C THR A 236 -9.86 -12.05 -0.87
N VAL A 237 -10.77 -13.02 -1.01
CA VAL A 237 -11.94 -13.16 -0.12
C VAL A 237 -11.49 -13.40 1.32
N ALA A 238 -10.52 -14.30 1.52
CA ALA A 238 -9.94 -14.54 2.85
C ALA A 238 -9.25 -13.29 3.43
N ALA A 239 -8.59 -12.50 2.60
CA ALA A 239 -8.00 -11.21 2.99
C ALA A 239 -9.07 -10.22 3.48
N ALA A 240 -10.18 -10.11 2.75
CA ALA A 240 -11.32 -9.28 3.15
C ALA A 240 -11.92 -9.75 4.49
N ALA A 241 -12.06 -11.06 4.70
CA ALA A 241 -12.52 -11.62 5.97
C ALA A 241 -11.56 -11.28 7.12
N ALA A 242 -10.24 -11.44 6.92
CA ALA A 242 -9.23 -11.10 7.92
C ALA A 242 -9.22 -9.59 8.26
N LEU A 243 -9.37 -8.71 7.28
CA LEU A 243 -9.50 -7.26 7.52
C LEU A 243 -10.76 -6.93 8.33
N ARG A 244 -11.86 -7.61 8.06
CA ARG A 244 -13.11 -7.46 8.82
C ARG A 244 -12.96 -7.92 10.27
N GLU A 245 -12.26 -9.04 10.51
CA GLU A 245 -11.94 -9.51 11.86
C GLU A 245 -11.03 -8.54 12.63
N LEU A 246 -10.13 -7.86 11.92
CA LEU A 246 -9.33 -6.74 12.45
C LEU A 246 -10.14 -5.45 12.65
N GLY A 247 -11.44 -5.45 12.33
CA GLY A 247 -12.36 -4.33 12.52
C GLY A 247 -12.35 -3.28 11.41
N SER A 248 -11.75 -3.57 10.25
CA SER A 248 -11.74 -2.63 9.12
C SER A 248 -13.15 -2.41 8.55
N SER A 249 -13.45 -1.20 8.09
CA SER A 249 -14.75 -0.86 7.49
C SER A 249 -14.88 -1.32 6.04
N SER A 250 -13.77 -1.26 5.29
CA SER A 250 -13.65 -1.75 3.92
C SER A 250 -12.28 -2.39 3.70
N ALA A 251 -12.17 -3.19 2.64
CA ALA A 251 -10.90 -3.68 2.11
C ALA A 251 -10.55 -2.93 0.84
N THR A 252 -9.30 -2.52 0.70
CA THR A 252 -8.79 -1.75 -0.45
C THR A 252 -7.54 -2.40 -1.03
N VAL A 253 -7.33 -2.18 -2.34
CA VAL A 253 -6.11 -2.54 -3.06
C VAL A 253 -5.97 -1.64 -4.28
N CYS A 254 -4.74 -1.41 -4.73
CA CYS A 254 -4.46 -0.73 -5.98
C CYS A 254 -3.57 -1.60 -6.86
N THR A 255 -3.84 -1.66 -8.16
CA THR A 255 -3.01 -2.43 -9.09
C THR A 255 -2.89 -1.69 -10.42
N PRO A 256 -1.79 -1.85 -11.18
CA PRO A 256 -1.67 -1.22 -12.49
C PRO A 256 -2.87 -1.59 -13.36
N SER A 257 -3.48 -0.62 -14.03
CA SER A 257 -4.67 -0.86 -14.86
C SER A 257 -4.37 -1.80 -16.03
N ALA A 258 -3.11 -1.87 -16.48
CA ALA A 258 -2.66 -2.83 -17.48
C ALA A 258 -2.71 -4.29 -16.99
N ASN A 259 -2.71 -4.53 -15.67
CA ASN A 259 -2.84 -5.86 -15.08
C ASN A 259 -4.31 -6.30 -15.03
N ALA A 260 -4.90 -6.51 -16.21
CA ALA A 260 -6.30 -6.91 -16.36
C ALA A 260 -6.65 -8.20 -15.60
N GLY A 261 -5.68 -9.11 -15.44
CA GLY A 261 -5.82 -10.34 -14.66
C GLY A 261 -6.02 -10.06 -13.16
N ALA A 262 -5.24 -9.16 -12.57
CA ALA A 262 -5.43 -8.74 -11.18
C ALA A 262 -6.76 -8.00 -10.99
N VAL A 263 -7.09 -7.04 -11.86
CA VAL A 263 -8.37 -6.32 -11.81
C VAL A 263 -9.57 -7.28 -11.84
N ALA A 264 -9.55 -8.26 -12.76
CA ALA A 264 -10.61 -9.28 -12.84
C ALA A 264 -10.65 -10.19 -11.62
N THR A 265 -9.48 -10.52 -11.03
CA THR A 265 -9.38 -11.33 -9.81
C THR A 265 -10.05 -10.63 -8.62
N TYR A 266 -9.70 -9.36 -8.37
CA TYR A 266 -10.30 -8.56 -7.30
C TYR A 266 -11.80 -8.34 -7.52
N ALA A 267 -12.23 -8.05 -8.75
CA ALA A 267 -13.64 -7.91 -9.08
C ALA A 267 -14.43 -9.20 -8.83
N SER A 268 -13.85 -10.36 -9.16
CA SER A 268 -14.45 -11.67 -8.87
C SER A 268 -14.52 -11.97 -7.37
N ALA A 269 -13.65 -11.34 -6.57
CA ALA A 269 -13.68 -11.41 -5.10
C ALA A 269 -14.61 -10.38 -4.47
N GLY A 270 -15.50 -9.75 -5.26
CA GLY A 270 -16.51 -8.82 -4.78
C GLY A 270 -16.02 -7.39 -4.59
N PHE A 271 -14.84 -7.03 -5.10
CA PHE A 271 -14.37 -5.65 -5.06
C PHE A 271 -14.98 -4.83 -6.20
N GLN A 272 -15.43 -3.63 -5.88
CA GLN A 272 -15.84 -2.64 -6.86
C GLN A 272 -14.61 -1.92 -7.40
N GLN A 273 -14.51 -1.83 -8.73
CA GLN A 273 -13.51 -1.03 -9.41
C GLN A 273 -13.87 0.46 -9.30
N LEU A 274 -12.92 1.27 -8.88
CA LEU A 274 -13.02 2.72 -8.87
C LEU A 274 -12.38 3.32 -10.13
N PRO A 275 -12.63 4.61 -10.44
CA PRO A 275 -11.99 5.26 -11.58
C PRO A 275 -10.47 5.14 -11.52
N ALA A 276 -9.86 4.79 -12.66
CA ALA A 276 -8.41 4.70 -12.75
C ALA A 276 -7.77 6.07 -12.50
N VAL A 277 -6.66 6.08 -11.77
CA VAL A 277 -5.89 7.28 -11.43
C VAL A 277 -4.47 7.07 -11.92
N PRO A 278 -3.90 7.99 -12.71
CA PRO A 278 -2.50 7.90 -13.09
C PRO A 278 -1.60 8.39 -11.97
N ASP A 279 -0.45 7.72 -11.83
CA ASP A 279 0.72 8.33 -11.22
C ASP A 279 1.14 9.55 -12.04
N LEU A 280 1.88 10.45 -11.42
CA LEU A 280 2.49 11.57 -12.14
C LEU A 280 3.97 11.29 -12.32
N HIS A 281 4.42 11.47 -13.55
CA HIS A 281 5.77 11.17 -13.99
C HIS A 281 6.49 12.45 -14.38
N ARG A 282 7.77 12.56 -14.02
CA ARG A 282 8.68 13.59 -14.53
C ARG A 282 9.85 12.90 -15.20
N SER A 283 10.05 13.18 -16.48
CA SER A 283 11.19 12.68 -17.23
C SER A 283 12.47 13.46 -16.92
N ALA A 284 13.61 12.90 -17.32
CA ALA A 284 14.93 13.57 -17.29
C ALA A 284 14.99 14.92 -18.00
#